data_AF-A0A315CBA6-F1
#
_entry.id   AF-A0A315CBA6-F1
#
_cell.length_a   1.000
_cell.length_b   1.000
_cell.length_c   1.000
_cell.angle_alpha   90.00
_cell.angle_beta   90.00
_cell.angle_gamma   90.00
#
_symmetry.space_group_name_H-M   'P 1'
#
loop_
_entity.id
_entity.type
_entity.pdbx_description
1 polymer ?
#
loop_
_entity_poly.entity_id
_entity_poly.type
_entity_poly.pdbx_seq_one_letter_code
_entity_poly.pdbx_strand_id
1 'polypeptide(L)'
;MKKIILPLILVATLAACSTQTAYINGQTGKLGKEDMQTFFVSGLGQTQTVDAAAVCGGANKVVKVERQTSFLNGILGLLTSGIYTPYDAKVYCQS
;
A
#
# COMPACT_ATOMS: atom_id res chain seq x y z
N MET A 1 19.86 18.82 -24.47
CA MET A 1 18.96 18.66 -23.30
C MET A 1 17.64 17.97 -23.63
N LYS A 2 16.91 18.31 -24.71
CA LYS A 2 15.62 17.69 -25.08
C LYS A 2 15.67 16.16 -25.30
N LYS A 3 16.81 15.62 -25.73
CA LYS A 3 17.03 14.16 -25.91
C LYS A 3 17.16 13.38 -24.59
N ILE A 4 17.36 14.07 -23.45
CA ILE A 4 17.49 13.44 -22.12
C ILE A 4 16.16 13.47 -21.36
N ILE A 5 15.24 14.37 -21.71
CA ILE A 5 13.94 14.50 -21.05
C ILE A 5 13.09 13.24 -21.23
N LEU A 6 13.03 12.70 -22.45
CA LEU A 6 12.24 11.51 -22.77
C LEU A 6 12.69 10.25 -22.00
N PRO A 7 13.99 9.87 -21.99
CA PRO A 7 14.43 8.72 -21.20
C PRO A 7 14.28 8.94 -19.69
N LEU A 8 14.43 10.17 -19.19
CA LEU A 8 14.25 10.47 -17.76
C LEU A 8 12.79 10.28 -17.30
N ILE A 9 11.83 10.75 -18.10
CA ILE A 9 10.40 10.54 -17.83
C ILE A 9 10.06 9.06 -17.87
N LEU A 10 10.63 8.33 -18.84
CA LEU A 10 10.40 6.90 -18.98
C LEU A 10 10.90 6.12 -17.76
N VAL A 11 12.06 6.47 -17.19
CA VAL A 11 12.59 5.80 -15.98
C VAL A 11 11.77 6.13 -14.74
N ALA A 12 11.26 7.36 -14.62
CA ALA A 12 10.45 7.79 -13.48
C ALA A 12 9.13 7.00 -13.35
N THR A 13 8.56 6.52 -14.45
CA THR A 13 7.29 5.78 -14.42
C THR A 13 7.41 4.34 -13.90
N LEU A 14 8.63 3.76 -13.85
CA LEU A 14 8.83 2.41 -13.32
C LEU A 14 8.80 2.34 -11.78
N ALA A 15 8.93 3.47 -11.07
CA ALA A 15 9.10 3.51 -9.61
C ALA A 15 7.81 3.68 -8.80
N ALA A 16 6.62 3.61 -9.44
CA ALA A 16 5.39 4.14 -8.85
C ALA A 16 4.56 3.16 -7.98
N CYS A 17 4.91 1.87 -7.92
CA CYS A 17 4.16 0.87 -7.16
C CYS A 17 5.07 0.17 -6.15
N SER A 18 4.62 0.10 -4.90
CA SER A 18 5.33 -0.60 -3.82
C SER A 18 4.33 -1.41 -3.01
N THR A 19 4.61 -2.70 -2.84
CA THR A 19 3.84 -3.59 -1.96
C THR A 19 4.77 -4.14 -0.89
N GLN A 20 4.40 -3.91 0.37
CA GLN A 20 5.06 -4.47 1.53
C GLN A 20 4.14 -5.54 2.13
N THR A 21 4.57 -6.80 2.07
CA THR A 21 3.83 -7.94 2.61
C THR A 21 4.49 -8.42 3.90
N ALA A 22 3.71 -8.57 4.97
CA ALA A 22 4.12 -9.26 6.18
C ALA A 22 3.36 -10.58 6.30
N TYR A 23 4.10 -11.69 6.24
CA TYR A 23 3.56 -13.04 6.40
C TYR A 23 3.47 -13.39 7.88
N ILE A 24 2.33 -13.92 8.31
CA ILE A 24 2.06 -14.30 9.70
C ILE A 24 1.93 -15.82 9.82
N ASN A 25 0.91 -16.41 9.17
CA ASN A 25 0.63 -17.85 9.23
C ASN A 25 0.66 -18.56 7.87
N GLY A 26 1.17 -17.92 6.82
CA GLY A 26 1.32 -18.54 5.50
C GLY A 26 1.52 -17.54 4.37
N GLN A 27 1.66 -18.04 3.14
CA GLN A 27 1.91 -17.22 1.95
C GLN A 27 0.66 -16.91 1.13
N THR A 28 -0.36 -17.77 1.22
CA THR A 28 -1.59 -17.70 0.40
C THR A 28 -2.82 -17.69 1.30
N GLY A 29 -3.65 -16.65 1.16
CA GLY A 29 -4.90 -16.48 1.91
C GLY A 29 -5.95 -15.79 1.05
N LYS A 30 -7.21 -15.82 1.49
CA LYS A 30 -8.31 -15.08 0.84
C LYS A 30 -8.29 -13.63 1.32
N LEU A 31 -8.58 -12.69 0.43
CA LEU A 31 -8.73 -11.28 0.80
C LEU A 31 -9.92 -11.16 1.77
N GLY A 32 -9.64 -10.77 3.01
CA GLY A 32 -10.65 -10.54 4.04
C GLY A 32 -11.10 -9.08 4.07
N LYS A 33 -10.15 -8.13 3.94
CA LYS A 33 -10.44 -6.70 3.89
C LYS A 33 -9.39 -5.96 3.07
N GLU A 34 -9.82 -4.95 2.34
CA GLU A 34 -8.99 -3.93 1.70
C GLU A 34 -9.50 -2.57 2.18
N ASP A 35 -8.60 -1.74 2.70
CA ASP A 35 -8.92 -0.45 3.31
C ASP A 35 -7.95 0.62 2.81
N MET A 36 -8.47 1.65 2.13
CA MET A 36 -7.65 2.77 1.65
C MET A 36 -7.44 3.75 2.80
N GLN A 37 -6.23 3.74 3.35
CA GLN A 37 -5.85 4.59 4.47
C GLN A 37 -5.30 5.91 3.99
N THR A 38 -5.87 7.00 4.48
CA THR A 38 -5.41 8.35 4.20
C THR A 38 -4.20 8.67 5.08
N PHE A 39 -3.15 9.16 4.44
CA PHE A 39 -1.99 9.72 5.12
C PHE A 39 -1.61 11.04 4.47
N PHE A 40 -1.10 11.96 5.28
CA PHE A 40 -0.54 13.21 4.80
C PHE A 40 0.96 13.26 4.98
N VAL A 41 1.64 13.95 4.07
CA VAL A 41 3.10 14.16 4.10
C VAL A 41 3.83 12.83 4.31
N SER A 42 3.53 11.84 3.48
CA SER A 42 4.10 10.47 3.57
C SER A 42 3.87 9.76 4.92
N GLY A 43 2.90 10.20 5.71
CA GLY A 43 2.55 9.63 7.01
C GLY A 43 3.36 10.14 8.20
N LEU A 44 4.00 11.31 8.09
CA LEU A 44 4.75 11.91 9.21
C LEU A 44 3.88 12.05 10.47
N GLY A 45 4.22 11.29 11.51
CA GLY A 45 3.51 11.30 12.79
C GLY A 45 2.10 10.69 12.75
N GLN A 46 1.72 10.01 11.68
CA GLN A 46 0.39 9.42 11.51
C GLN A 46 0.46 7.90 11.59
N THR A 47 -0.57 7.30 12.19
CA THR A 47 -0.69 5.84 12.28
C THR A 47 -2.15 5.48 12.11
N GLN A 48 -2.42 4.54 11.21
CA GLN A 48 -3.72 3.96 10.98
C GLN A 48 -3.60 2.46 11.24
N THR A 49 -4.49 1.92 12.06
CA THR A 49 -4.42 0.52 12.49
C THR A 49 -5.65 -0.24 12.04
N VAL A 50 -5.44 -1.42 11.47
CA VAL A 50 -6.50 -2.39 11.18
C VAL A 50 -6.28 -3.59 12.10
N ASP A 51 -7.30 -3.94 12.88
CA ASP A 51 -7.28 -5.19 13.64
C ASP A 51 -7.51 -6.37 12.69
N ALA A 52 -6.41 -6.97 12.23
CA ALA A 52 -6.44 -8.12 11.34
C ALA A 52 -7.09 -9.35 12.00
N ALA A 53 -6.96 -9.50 13.32
CA ALA A 53 -7.58 -10.61 14.05
C ALA A 53 -9.10 -10.45 14.10
N ALA A 54 -9.61 -9.23 14.31
CA ALA A 54 -11.03 -8.95 14.23
C ALA A 54 -11.58 -9.20 12.82
N VAL A 55 -10.83 -8.84 11.77
CA VAL A 55 -11.20 -9.09 10.37
C VAL A 55 -11.29 -10.60 10.06
N CYS A 56 -10.31 -11.39 10.52
CA CYS A 56 -10.26 -12.83 10.23
C CYS A 56 -10.98 -13.71 11.27
N GLY A 57 -11.55 -13.13 12.33
CA GLY A 57 -12.20 -13.87 13.42
C GLY A 57 -11.20 -14.68 14.28
N GLY A 58 -9.99 -14.15 14.47
CA GLY A 58 -8.93 -14.69 15.33
C GLY A 58 -7.53 -14.48 14.75
N ALA A 59 -6.53 -14.26 15.63
CA ALA A 59 -5.14 -14.02 15.22
C ALA A 59 -4.53 -15.20 14.44
N ASN A 60 -4.88 -16.44 14.80
CA ASN A 60 -4.42 -17.65 14.12
C ASN A 60 -4.93 -17.78 12.68
N LYS A 61 -5.98 -17.03 12.31
CA LYS A 61 -6.57 -17.04 10.97
C LYS A 61 -6.00 -15.95 10.07
N VAL A 62 -5.13 -15.07 10.59
CA VAL A 62 -4.45 -14.04 9.79
C VAL A 62 -3.28 -14.71 9.06
N VAL A 63 -3.31 -14.72 7.74
CA VAL A 63 -2.28 -15.35 6.90
C VAL A 63 -1.18 -14.36 6.59
N LYS A 64 -1.55 -13.20 6.03
CA LYS A 64 -0.64 -12.11 5.69
C LYS A 64 -1.37 -10.77 5.73
N VAL A 65 -0.61 -9.71 5.94
CA VAL A 65 -1.07 -8.33 5.79
C VAL A 65 -0.21 -7.64 4.76
N GLU A 66 -0.81 -6.78 3.93
CA GLU A 66 -0.09 -6.05 2.88
C GLU A 66 -0.39 -4.58 2.99
N ARG A 67 0.66 -3.77 2.80
CA ARG A 67 0.55 -2.34 2.55
C ARG A 67 0.95 -2.10 1.10
N GLN A 68 0.03 -1.57 0.31
CA GLN A 68 0.24 -1.32 -1.11
C GLN A 68 0.13 0.17 -1.43
N THR A 69 1.06 0.64 -2.26
CA THR A 69 0.97 1.93 -2.94
C THR A 69 0.54 1.64 -4.37
N SER A 70 -0.73 1.87 -4.69
CA SER A 70 -1.24 1.70 -6.04
C SER A 70 -0.76 2.83 -6.96
N PHE A 71 -0.86 2.62 -8.27
CA PHE A 71 -0.55 3.65 -9.27
C PHE A 71 -1.37 4.94 -9.05
N LEU A 72 -2.65 4.81 -8.72
CA LEU A 72 -3.51 5.94 -8.42
C LEU A 72 -3.07 6.68 -7.16
N ASN A 73 -2.64 5.95 -6.11
CA ASN A 73 -2.10 6.56 -4.90
C ASN A 73 -0.83 7.36 -5.20
N GLY A 74 0.05 6.82 -6.05
CA GLY A 74 1.26 7.52 -6.53
C GLY A 74 0.94 8.80 -7.30
N ILE A 75 -0.05 8.78 -8.20
CA ILE A 75 -0.52 9.98 -8.92
C ILE A 75 -1.09 11.02 -7.95
N LEU A 76 -1.92 10.60 -7.00
CA LEU A 76 -2.50 11.51 -6.00
C LEU A 76 -1.43 12.17 -5.13
N GLY A 77 -0.42 11.40 -4.73
CA GLY A 77 0.78 11.93 -4.09
C GLY A 77 1.48 12.98 -4.94
N LEU A 78 1.69 12.71 -6.23
CA LEU A 78 2.36 13.65 -7.13
C LEU A 78 1.55 14.93 -7.37
N LEU A 79 0.24 14.81 -7.64
CA LEU A 79 -0.65 15.96 -7.86
C LEU A 79 -0.74 16.87 -6.64
N THR A 80 -0.66 16.29 -5.44
CA THR A 80 -0.68 17.03 -4.18
C THR A 80 0.73 17.39 -3.69
N SER A 81 1.76 17.20 -4.51
CA SER A 81 3.17 17.47 -4.14
C SER A 81 3.61 16.76 -2.84
N GLY A 82 3.09 15.56 -2.61
CA GLY A 82 3.36 14.72 -1.44
C GLY A 82 2.53 15.07 -0.21
N ILE A 83 1.60 16.03 -0.29
CA ILE A 83 0.76 16.39 0.85
C ILE A 83 -0.24 15.28 1.16
N TYR A 84 -0.86 14.66 0.15
CA TYR A 84 -1.82 13.57 0.33
C TYR A 84 -1.28 12.29 -0.30
N THR A 85 -0.92 11.32 0.54
CA THR A 85 -0.21 10.09 0.17
C THR A 85 -0.98 8.87 0.69
N PRO A 86 -2.09 8.47 0.05
CA PRO A 86 -2.87 7.32 0.51
C PRO A 86 -2.11 6.01 0.33
N TYR A 87 -2.40 5.03 1.20
CA TYR A 87 -1.88 3.66 1.11
C TYR A 87 -3.03 2.67 1.32
N ASP A 88 -3.00 1.55 0.60
CA ASP A 88 -3.99 0.48 0.75
C ASP A 88 -3.50 -0.54 1.77
N ALA A 89 -4.31 -0.84 2.78
CA ALA A 89 -4.07 -1.90 3.76
C ALA A 89 -4.94 -3.12 3.41
N LYS A 90 -4.30 -4.26 3.18
CA LYS A 90 -4.97 -5.52 2.84
C LYS A 90 -4.73 -6.57 3.92
N VAL A 91 -5.79 -7.23 4.33
CA VAL A 91 -5.74 -8.35 5.28
C VAL A 91 -6.17 -9.61 4.57
N TYR A 92 -5.34 -10.64 4.66
CA TYR A 92 -5.63 -11.95 4.09
C TYR A 92 -5.87 -12.97 5.20
N CYS A 93 -7.00 -13.66 5.11
CA CYS A 93 -7.44 -14.65 6.07
C CYS A 93 -7.26 -16.07 5.54
N GLN A 94 -7.14 -17.02 6.47
CA GLN A 94 -7.14 -18.44 6.16
C GLN A 94 -8.51 -18.82 5.58
N SER A 95 -8.48 -19.68 4.57
CA SER A 95 -9.65 -20.02 3.75
C SER A 95 -10.73 -20.81 4.45
#